data_AF-A0AAV8USU6-F1
#
_entry.id   AF-A0AAV8USU6-F1
#
_cell.length_a   1.000
_cell.length_b   1.000
_cell.length_c   1.000
_cell.angle_alpha   90.00
_cell.angle_beta   90.00
_cell.angle_gamma   90.00
#
_symmetry.space_group_name_H-M   'P 1'
#
loop_
_entity.id
_entity.type
_entity.pdbx_description
1 polymer ?
#
loop_
_entity_poly.entity_id
_entity_poly.type
_entity_poly.pdbx_seq_one_letter_code
_entity_poly.pdbx_strand_id
1 'polypeptide(L)'
;MAKYTQVCVVGLVLAVLASSASAIRLGGSIDPPFNPGSGPGGSDPKPPVPMCSSDLCRNGSTCRDYSTGYKCSCKRGWSLKQCTRPYGKLRVSVREFIGVVPDKDDSAWGSVFNDSDFSDYFVEVEAKTYYGETVKSKTGVFENMLEGKDLKTTLDFGYDFYTEIRISLKDSDRYTRDELIGETVIELNDLARGPTELQTIRRYSVCTKDFPCSTARQNIEYTYTAL
;
A
#
# COMPACT_ATOMS: atom_id res chain seq x y z
N MET A 1 15.44 -0.22 25.50
CA MET A 1 16.40 0.49 24.64
C MET A 1 16.56 -0.32 23.35
N ALA A 2 16.44 0.34 22.20
CA ALA A 2 16.26 -0.26 20.88
C ALA A 2 17.38 -1.20 20.43
N LYS A 3 17.03 -2.20 19.61
CA LYS A 3 17.75 -2.57 18.37
C LYS A 3 16.83 -3.35 17.43
N TYR A 4 16.50 -2.69 16.32
CA TYR A 4 15.86 -3.20 15.12
C TYR A 4 16.94 -3.88 14.25
N THR A 5 16.78 -5.15 13.89
CA THR A 5 17.39 -5.82 12.70
C THR A 5 16.76 -7.22 12.64
N GLN A 6 16.19 -7.71 11.54
CA GLN A 6 16.91 -8.03 10.30
C GLN A 6 15.93 -8.21 9.13
N VAL A 7 16.18 -7.48 8.04
CA VAL A 7 15.67 -7.78 6.70
C VAL A 7 16.60 -8.84 6.11
N CYS A 8 16.06 -9.99 5.68
CA CYS A 8 16.77 -10.97 4.88
C CYS A 8 16.77 -10.53 3.41
N VAL A 9 17.90 -10.00 2.92
CA VAL A 9 18.22 -10.02 1.49
C VAL A 9 19.66 -10.49 1.32
N VAL A 10 19.80 -11.55 0.54
CA VAL A 10 21.04 -12.27 0.24
C VAL A 10 21.93 -11.41 -0.67
N GLY A 11 23.13 -11.08 -0.17
CA GLY A 11 24.41 -10.92 -0.87
C GLY A 11 24.52 -10.14 -2.19
N LEU A 12 25.26 -9.02 -2.16
CA LEU A 12 26.61 -8.98 -2.76
C LEU A 12 27.44 -7.84 -2.16
N VAL A 13 28.69 -8.15 -1.85
CA VAL A 13 29.68 -7.31 -1.18
C VAL A 13 30.40 -6.43 -2.20
N LEU A 14 30.60 -5.14 -1.90
CA LEU A 14 31.84 -4.43 -2.20
C LEU A 14 32.01 -3.27 -1.19
N ALA A 15 33.01 -3.43 -0.32
CA ALA A 15 33.40 -2.47 0.69
C ALA A 15 34.28 -1.37 0.07
N VAL A 16 34.03 -0.12 0.43
CA VAL A 16 35.06 0.94 0.40
C VAL A 16 35.01 1.69 1.73
N LEU A 17 36.17 1.76 2.36
CA LEU A 17 36.49 2.40 3.63
C LEU A 17 36.35 3.92 3.54
N ALA A 18 35.81 4.58 4.57
CA ALA A 18 36.34 5.85 5.05
C ALA A 18 35.79 6.21 6.44
N SER A 19 36.74 6.53 7.30
CA SER A 19 36.73 6.91 8.69
C SER A 19 36.13 8.29 9.01
N SER A 20 35.69 8.40 10.27
CA SER A 20 35.71 9.57 11.17
C SER A 20 34.87 10.82 10.85
N ALA A 21 33.78 10.94 11.62
CA ALA A 21 33.32 12.11 12.38
C ALA A 21 33.61 13.53 11.85
N SER A 22 32.53 14.32 11.67
CA SER A 22 32.26 15.52 12.49
C SER A 22 30.86 16.05 12.22
N ALA A 23 30.15 16.38 13.29
CA ALA A 23 28.86 17.06 13.24
C ALA A 23 29.09 18.54 12.90
N ILE A 24 28.38 19.04 11.89
CA ILE A 24 28.11 20.46 11.71
C ILE A 24 26.61 20.61 11.54
N ARG A 25 25.95 21.18 12.56
CA ARG A 25 24.63 21.78 12.39
C ARG A 25 24.82 23.09 11.63
N LEU A 26 24.27 23.17 10.43
CA LEU A 26 23.79 24.43 9.89
C LEU A 26 22.36 24.19 9.42
N GLY A 27 21.43 24.83 10.12
CA GLY A 27 20.10 25.05 9.57
C GLY A 27 20.24 25.90 8.32
N GLY A 28 19.76 25.37 7.20
CA GLY A 28 19.65 26.07 5.94
C GLY A 28 18.34 25.65 5.29
N SER A 29 17.34 26.52 5.37
CA SER A 29 16.16 26.47 4.52
C SER A 29 16.65 26.46 3.07
N ILE A 30 16.43 25.36 2.35
CA ILE A 30 16.51 25.37 0.89
C ILE A 30 15.21 26.00 0.40
N ASP A 31 15.11 27.31 0.59
CA ASP A 31 14.26 28.10 -0.28
C ASP A 31 14.89 28.02 -1.69
N PRO A 32 14.12 27.68 -2.73
CA PRO A 32 14.61 27.78 -4.10
C PRO A 32 15.11 29.21 -4.36
N PRO A 33 16.08 29.43 -5.26
CA PRO A 33 16.68 30.74 -5.47
C PRO A 33 15.59 31.77 -5.74
N PHE A 34 15.43 32.69 -4.78
CA PHE A 34 14.57 33.85 -4.88
C PHE A 34 15.15 34.72 -6.00
N ASN A 35 14.48 34.74 -7.16
CA ASN A 35 14.82 35.61 -8.27
C ASN A 35 14.32 37.03 -7.92
N PRO A 36 15.18 38.03 -7.69
CA PRO A 36 14.74 39.39 -7.40
C PRO A 36 14.39 40.06 -8.73
N GLY A 37 13.18 39.80 -9.22
CA GLY A 37 12.73 40.31 -10.50
C GLY A 37 11.22 40.41 -10.55
N SER A 38 10.65 41.41 -9.87
CA SER A 38 9.32 41.93 -10.24
C SER A 38 9.11 43.31 -9.64
N GLY A 39 9.56 44.33 -10.37
CA GLY A 39 8.85 45.61 -10.38
C GLY A 39 7.46 45.44 -11.00
N PRO A 40 6.55 46.40 -10.85
CA PRO A 40 5.19 46.28 -11.34
C PRO A 40 5.16 46.55 -12.84
N GLY A 41 5.05 45.50 -13.65
CA GLY A 41 4.86 45.61 -15.11
C GLY A 41 5.83 44.76 -15.91
N GLY A 42 5.55 43.47 -16.01
CA GLY A 42 6.26 42.55 -16.89
C GLY A 42 5.30 41.46 -17.35
N SER A 43 4.99 41.45 -18.65
CA SER A 43 4.33 40.32 -19.30
C SER A 43 5.35 39.22 -19.46
N ASP A 44 5.61 38.46 -18.40
CA ASP A 44 6.47 37.29 -18.51
C ASP A 44 5.90 36.37 -19.59
N PRO A 45 6.70 36.01 -20.62
CA PRO A 45 6.24 35.06 -21.63
C PRO A 45 5.87 33.76 -20.93
N LYS A 46 4.60 33.35 -21.05
CA LYS A 46 4.16 32.04 -20.60
C LYS A 46 5.11 30.99 -21.18
N PRO A 47 5.69 30.09 -20.36
CA PRO A 47 6.58 29.06 -20.88
C PRO A 47 5.89 28.25 -21.97
N PRO A 48 6.62 27.80 -23.01
CA PRO A 48 6.05 27.13 -24.16
C PRO A 48 5.26 25.90 -23.73
N VAL A 49 4.07 25.72 -24.33
CA VAL A 49 3.25 24.53 -24.09
C VAL A 49 3.99 23.30 -24.63
N PRO A 50 4.15 22.23 -23.83
CA PRO A 50 4.85 21.04 -24.29
C PRO A 50 4.08 20.40 -25.44
N MET A 51 4.78 20.15 -26.54
CA MET A 51 4.31 19.34 -27.67
C MET A 51 4.68 17.88 -27.45
N CYS A 52 4.17 16.98 -28.27
CA CYS A 52 4.42 15.56 -28.15
C CYS A 52 5.91 15.21 -28.19
N SER A 53 6.33 14.47 -27.17
CA SER A 53 7.62 13.80 -27.10
C SER A 53 7.41 12.38 -26.55
N SER A 54 8.41 11.52 -26.75
CA SER A 54 8.36 10.10 -26.39
C SER A 54 8.06 9.83 -24.92
N ASP A 55 8.34 10.78 -24.03
CA ASP A 55 8.21 10.59 -22.57
C ASP A 55 6.92 11.14 -21.96
N LEU A 56 6.12 11.90 -22.71
CA LEU A 56 4.92 12.55 -22.17
C LEU A 56 3.77 11.57 -21.93
N CYS A 57 3.62 10.58 -22.80
CA CYS A 57 2.60 9.55 -22.67
C CYS A 57 3.25 8.23 -22.25
N ARG A 58 2.84 7.69 -21.11
CA ARG A 58 3.39 6.44 -20.56
C ARG A 58 2.60 5.22 -21.05
N ASN A 59 3.15 4.05 -20.76
CA ASN A 59 2.50 2.75 -20.93
C ASN A 59 2.07 2.43 -22.37
N GLY A 60 2.88 2.88 -23.33
CA GLY A 60 2.66 2.67 -24.76
C GLY A 60 1.43 3.41 -25.31
N SER A 61 1.01 4.49 -24.66
CA SER A 61 -0.08 5.35 -25.10
C SER A 61 0.34 6.25 -26.26
N THR A 62 -0.60 6.65 -27.11
CA THR A 62 -0.29 7.48 -28.29
C THR A 62 -0.35 8.96 -27.92
N CYS A 63 0.73 9.70 -28.19
CA CYS A 63 0.73 11.16 -28.07
C CYS A 63 0.23 11.81 -29.36
N ARG A 64 -0.62 12.84 -29.25
CA ARG A 64 -1.00 13.71 -30.38
C ARG A 64 -0.84 15.17 -30.02
N ASP A 65 -0.32 15.94 -30.97
CA ASP A 65 -0.19 17.39 -30.87
C ASP A 65 -1.55 18.08 -31.04
N TYR A 66 -1.73 19.17 -30.30
CA TYR A 66 -2.87 20.07 -30.35
C TYR A 66 -2.36 21.51 -30.33
N SER A 67 -3.19 22.45 -30.81
CA SER A 67 -2.86 23.88 -30.84
C SER A 67 -2.54 24.48 -29.46
N THR A 68 -2.92 23.79 -28.38
CA THR A 68 -2.71 24.21 -26.98
C THR A 68 -1.76 23.31 -26.19
N GLY A 69 -1.10 22.33 -26.84
CA GLY A 69 -0.15 21.40 -26.20
C GLY A 69 -0.26 19.97 -26.75
N TYR A 70 -0.16 18.96 -25.87
CA TYR A 70 -0.31 17.55 -26.23
C TYR A 70 -1.54 16.91 -25.58
N LYS A 71 -2.02 15.82 -26.17
CA LYS A 71 -3.00 14.92 -25.55
C LYS A 71 -2.58 13.46 -25.73
N CYS A 72 -2.59 12.71 -24.64
CA CYS A 72 -2.39 11.27 -24.69
C CYS A 72 -3.71 10.55 -24.97
N SER A 73 -3.71 9.67 -25.96
CA SER A 73 -4.73 8.65 -26.16
C SER A 73 -4.30 7.40 -25.39
N CYS A 74 -4.83 7.24 -24.19
CA CYS A 74 -4.45 6.15 -23.30
C CYS A 74 -4.92 4.80 -23.85
N LYS A 75 -4.07 3.78 -23.71
CA LYS A 75 -4.51 2.40 -23.88
C LYS A 75 -5.61 2.07 -22.86
N ARG A 76 -6.45 1.11 -23.23
CA ARG A 76 -7.44 0.52 -22.32
C ARG A 76 -6.77 0.11 -21.00
N GLY A 77 -7.40 0.44 -19.88
CA GLY A 77 -6.88 0.21 -18.53
C GLY A 77 -6.03 1.33 -17.96
N TRP A 78 -5.71 2.38 -18.73
CA TRP A 78 -4.89 3.52 -18.30
C TRP A 78 -5.64 4.83 -18.43
N SER A 79 -5.41 5.76 -17.49
CA SER A 79 -5.96 7.11 -17.58
C SER A 79 -5.06 8.15 -16.91
N LEU A 80 -5.60 9.35 -16.74
CA LEU A 80 -4.92 10.62 -16.45
C LEU A 80 -4.14 11.18 -17.64
N LYS A 81 -3.69 12.43 -17.51
CA LYS A 81 -3.09 13.24 -18.60
C LYS A 81 -1.94 12.53 -19.33
N GLN A 82 -1.14 11.76 -18.60
CA GLN A 82 0.03 11.05 -19.11
C GLN A 82 -0.16 9.53 -19.21
N CYS A 83 -1.38 9.03 -18.97
CA CYS A 83 -1.69 7.60 -18.94
C CYS A 83 -0.83 6.82 -17.93
N THR A 84 -0.49 7.45 -16.81
CA THR A 84 0.41 6.92 -15.77
C THR A 84 -0.29 6.08 -14.73
N ARG A 85 -1.62 6.20 -14.60
CA ARG A 85 -2.38 5.51 -13.57
C ARG A 85 -3.33 4.49 -14.20
N PRO A 86 -3.33 3.25 -13.70
CA PRO A 86 -4.30 2.29 -14.13
C PRO A 86 -5.68 2.63 -13.54
N TYR A 87 -6.74 2.38 -14.31
CA TYR A 87 -8.12 2.35 -13.83
C TYR A 87 -8.59 0.91 -13.86
N GLY A 88 -9.11 0.39 -12.75
CA GLY A 88 -9.32 -1.04 -12.63
C GLY A 88 -10.12 -1.45 -11.41
N LYS A 89 -10.62 -2.69 -11.50
CA LYS A 89 -11.42 -3.33 -10.47
C LYS A 89 -10.54 -3.94 -9.39
N LEU A 90 -10.73 -3.51 -8.14
CA LEU A 90 -10.03 -4.07 -6.99
C LEU A 90 -10.90 -5.09 -6.26
N ARG A 91 -10.33 -6.27 -6.03
CA ARG A 91 -10.87 -7.29 -5.13
C ARG A 91 -9.78 -7.72 -4.15
N VAL A 92 -10.12 -7.80 -2.87
CA VAL A 92 -9.23 -8.32 -1.82
C VAL A 92 -9.84 -9.56 -1.24
N SER A 93 -9.03 -10.59 -1.09
CA SER A 93 -9.43 -11.97 -1.00
C SER A 93 -8.68 -12.60 0.17
N VAL A 94 -9.39 -12.79 1.28
CA VAL A 94 -8.85 -13.36 2.50
C VAL A 94 -8.83 -14.89 2.36
N ARG A 95 -7.69 -15.50 2.65
CA ARG A 95 -7.41 -16.93 2.44
C ARG A 95 -7.18 -17.61 3.79
N GLU A 96 -6.22 -18.52 3.85
CA GLU A 96 -5.94 -19.34 5.03
C GLU A 96 -5.35 -18.55 6.21
N PHE A 97 -5.90 -18.89 7.39
CA PHE A 97 -5.37 -18.71 8.74
C PHE A 97 -4.13 -19.56 9.03
N ILE A 98 -2.92 -19.03 9.24
CA ILE A 98 -1.79 -19.87 9.71
C ILE A 98 -1.38 -19.43 11.12
N GLY A 99 -1.34 -20.39 12.05
CA GLY A 99 -0.98 -20.19 13.44
C GLY A 99 -2.16 -20.00 14.38
N VAL A 100 -1.83 -19.65 15.62
CA VAL A 100 -2.78 -19.33 16.69
C VAL A 100 -2.40 -17.95 17.23
N VAL A 101 -3.39 -17.09 17.42
CA VAL A 101 -3.21 -15.82 18.13
C VAL A 101 -3.88 -16.00 19.50
N PRO A 102 -3.09 -16.03 20.58
CA PRO A 102 -3.67 -16.06 21.91
C PRO A 102 -4.37 -14.72 22.18
N ASP A 103 -5.53 -14.78 22.82
CA ASP A 103 -6.20 -13.59 23.33
C ASP A 103 -5.28 -12.93 24.37
N LYS A 104 -5.12 -11.61 24.23
CA LYS A 104 -4.25 -10.81 25.08
C LYS A 104 -4.95 -10.38 26.37
N ASP A 105 -6.28 -10.39 26.40
CA ASP A 105 -7.08 -9.77 27.45
C ASP A 105 -7.30 -10.67 28.68
N ASP A 106 -7.04 -11.99 28.58
CA ASP A 106 -7.32 -12.94 29.68
C ASP A 106 -6.19 -13.16 30.69
N SER A 107 -5.08 -12.44 30.57
CA SER A 107 -3.95 -12.55 31.51
C SER A 107 -4.10 -11.70 32.77
N ALA A 108 -5.32 -11.50 33.28
CA ALA A 108 -5.50 -10.78 34.54
C ALA A 108 -5.29 -11.66 35.79
N TRP A 109 -5.50 -12.98 35.75
CA TRP A 109 -5.44 -13.80 36.97
C TRP A 109 -5.03 -15.27 36.74
N GLY A 110 -3.79 -15.52 36.30
CA GLY A 110 -3.11 -16.80 36.51
C GLY A 110 -3.89 -18.08 36.15
N SER A 111 -4.79 -18.01 35.16
CA SER A 111 -5.60 -19.13 34.71
C SER A 111 -4.77 -20.02 33.80
N VAL A 112 -4.71 -21.28 34.20
CA VAL A 112 -4.20 -22.42 33.44
C VAL A 112 -4.94 -22.47 32.11
N PHE A 113 -4.18 -22.53 31.00
CA PHE A 113 -4.51 -22.80 29.58
C PHE A 113 -5.78 -23.64 29.28
N ASN A 114 -6.96 -23.21 29.72
CA ASN A 114 -8.20 -23.98 29.58
C ASN A 114 -9.45 -23.09 29.67
N ASP A 115 -9.60 -22.15 28.75
CA ASP A 115 -10.88 -21.59 28.26
C ASP A 115 -10.66 -21.27 26.75
N SER A 116 -11.44 -21.86 25.85
CA SER A 116 -12.60 -21.29 25.14
C SER A 116 -12.43 -19.94 24.42
N ASP A 117 -11.32 -19.21 24.58
CA ASP A 117 -11.28 -17.80 24.21
C ASP A 117 -10.09 -17.58 23.24
N PHE A 118 -10.27 -17.99 21.97
CA PHE A 118 -9.38 -17.55 20.90
C PHE A 118 -9.88 -16.20 20.36
N SER A 119 -8.97 -15.28 20.04
CA SER A 119 -9.31 -13.98 19.42
C SER A 119 -10.29 -14.13 18.25
N ASP A 120 -11.42 -13.44 18.36
CA ASP A 120 -12.48 -13.36 17.36
C ASP A 120 -12.07 -12.35 16.28
N TYR A 121 -11.15 -12.71 15.39
CA TYR A 121 -10.59 -11.69 14.50
C TYR A 121 -11.46 -11.38 13.27
N PHE A 122 -11.23 -10.21 12.68
CA PHE A 122 -11.71 -9.86 11.34
C PHE A 122 -10.62 -9.13 10.56
N VAL A 123 -10.77 -9.12 9.24
CA VAL A 123 -9.88 -8.38 8.35
C VAL A 123 -10.60 -7.13 7.87
N GLU A 124 -10.01 -5.98 8.13
CA GLU A 124 -10.43 -4.70 7.58
C GLU A 124 -9.47 -4.26 6.47
N VAL A 125 -10.03 -3.77 5.39
CA VAL A 125 -9.28 -3.28 4.23
C VAL A 125 -9.71 -1.85 3.92
N GLU A 126 -8.73 -0.97 3.84
CA GLU A 126 -8.91 0.41 3.39
C GLU A 126 -8.20 0.61 2.05
N ALA A 127 -8.92 1.05 1.04
CA ALA A 127 -8.39 1.31 -0.29
C ALA A 127 -8.40 2.82 -0.56
N LYS A 128 -7.23 3.39 -0.81
CA LYS A 128 -7.07 4.82 -1.12
C LYS A 128 -7.04 5.03 -2.62
N THR A 129 -7.80 6.00 -3.10
CA THR A 129 -7.83 6.40 -4.51
C THR A 129 -6.83 7.51 -4.79
N TYR A 130 -6.50 7.69 -6.07
CA TYR A 130 -5.64 8.77 -6.54
C TYR A 130 -6.15 10.16 -6.16
N TYR A 131 -7.47 10.34 -6.01
CA TYR A 131 -8.07 11.60 -5.61
C TYR A 131 -8.03 11.85 -4.09
N GLY A 132 -7.47 10.91 -3.32
CA GLY A 132 -7.35 11.02 -1.87
C GLY A 132 -8.56 10.50 -1.09
N GLU A 133 -9.54 9.91 -1.78
CA GLU A 133 -10.67 9.26 -1.13
C GLU A 133 -10.25 7.89 -0.57
N THR A 134 -10.82 7.50 0.57
CA THR A 134 -10.57 6.18 1.17
C THR A 134 -11.88 5.42 1.31
N VAL A 135 -11.94 4.24 0.71
CA VAL A 135 -13.08 3.32 0.81
C VAL A 135 -12.69 2.19 1.74
N LYS A 136 -13.57 1.81 2.67
CA LYS A 136 -13.31 0.72 3.63
C LYS A 136 -14.27 -0.43 3.43
N SER A 137 -13.80 -1.64 3.67
CA SER A 137 -14.63 -2.85 3.75
C SER A 137 -14.01 -3.82 4.75
N LYS A 138 -14.83 -4.69 5.34
CA LYS A 138 -14.38 -5.69 6.31
C LYS A 138 -15.04 -7.03 6.11
N THR A 139 -14.37 -8.10 6.54
CA THR A 139 -14.95 -9.44 6.59
C THR A 139 -15.99 -9.55 7.70
N GLY A 140 -16.70 -10.68 7.74
CA GLY A 140 -17.32 -11.13 8.98
C GLY A 140 -16.26 -11.43 10.04
N VAL A 141 -16.70 -11.54 11.29
CA VAL A 141 -15.89 -12.00 12.41
C VAL A 141 -15.67 -13.51 12.27
N PHE A 142 -14.42 -13.92 12.46
CA PHE A 142 -14.03 -15.32 12.43
C PHE A 142 -13.85 -15.82 13.85
N GLU A 143 -14.92 -16.42 14.38
CA GLU A 143 -14.93 -16.93 15.75
C GLU A 143 -13.97 -18.13 15.93
N ASN A 144 -13.39 -18.23 17.12
CA ASN A 144 -12.66 -19.40 17.63
C ASN A 144 -11.60 -19.94 16.67
N MET A 145 -10.72 -19.05 16.23
CA MET A 145 -9.89 -19.33 15.08
C MET A 145 -8.74 -20.31 15.35
N LEU A 146 -8.94 -21.53 14.84
CA LEU A 146 -7.95 -22.61 14.81
C LEU A 146 -7.09 -22.53 13.54
N GLU A 147 -5.81 -22.88 13.67
CA GLU A 147 -4.84 -22.99 12.58
C GLU A 147 -5.42 -23.79 11.39
N GLY A 148 -5.25 -23.28 10.16
CA GLY A 148 -5.64 -23.99 8.93
C GLY A 148 -7.08 -23.77 8.45
N LYS A 149 -7.87 -22.88 9.07
CA LYS A 149 -9.19 -22.51 8.54
C LYS A 149 -9.05 -21.70 7.25
N ASP A 150 -9.70 -22.17 6.18
CA ASP A 150 -9.78 -21.44 4.91
C ASP A 150 -10.96 -20.46 4.93
N LEU A 151 -10.65 -19.17 4.89
CA LEU A 151 -11.64 -18.12 5.14
C LEU A 151 -12.38 -17.66 3.87
N LYS A 152 -11.95 -18.11 2.69
CA LYS A 152 -12.49 -17.86 1.32
C LYS A 152 -13.42 -16.65 1.16
N THR A 153 -13.06 -15.50 1.71
CA THR A 153 -13.89 -14.30 1.70
C THR A 153 -13.31 -13.30 0.73
N THR A 154 -14.16 -12.63 -0.05
CA THR A 154 -13.73 -11.60 -1.00
C THR A 154 -14.48 -10.30 -0.76
N LEU A 155 -13.73 -9.22 -0.58
CA LEU A 155 -14.19 -7.84 -0.51
C LEU A 155 -14.03 -7.22 -1.92
N ASP A 156 -15.15 -6.85 -2.55
CA ASP A 156 -15.16 -6.21 -3.87
C ASP A 156 -15.30 -4.70 -3.70
N PHE A 157 -14.28 -3.95 -4.12
CA PHE A 157 -14.23 -2.50 -4.01
C PHE A 157 -14.75 -1.80 -5.27
N GLY A 158 -14.98 -2.53 -6.36
CA GLY A 158 -15.37 -1.95 -7.64
C GLY A 158 -14.19 -1.32 -8.39
N TYR A 159 -14.50 -0.41 -9.32
CA TYR A 159 -13.53 0.19 -10.24
C TYR A 159 -13.10 1.58 -9.77
N ASP A 160 -11.80 1.78 -9.58
CA ASP A 160 -11.24 3.10 -9.27
C ASP A 160 -9.73 3.18 -9.60
N PHE A 161 -9.17 4.38 -9.45
CA PHE A 161 -7.75 4.70 -9.48
C PHE A 161 -7.09 4.40 -8.13
N TYR A 162 -7.17 3.17 -7.64
CA TYR A 162 -6.56 2.81 -6.36
C TYR A 162 -5.03 2.97 -6.39
N THR A 163 -4.47 3.59 -5.34
CA THR A 163 -3.03 3.83 -5.19
C THR A 163 -2.42 3.03 -4.04
N GLU A 164 -3.21 2.71 -3.02
CA GLU A 164 -2.77 2.04 -1.80
C GLU A 164 -3.91 1.17 -1.28
N ILE A 165 -3.57 -0.02 -0.78
CA ILE A 165 -4.45 -0.80 0.10
C ILE A 165 -3.75 -1.00 1.44
N ARG A 166 -4.47 -0.71 2.52
CA ARG A 166 -4.09 -0.99 3.90
C ARG A 166 -4.94 -2.14 4.39
N ILE A 167 -4.28 -3.15 4.93
CA ILE A 167 -4.97 -4.34 5.41
C ILE A 167 -4.61 -4.53 6.88
N SER A 168 -5.64 -4.59 7.69
CA SER A 168 -5.56 -4.66 9.15
C SER A 168 -6.24 -5.92 9.63
N LEU A 169 -5.48 -6.75 10.34
CA LEU A 169 -6.02 -7.86 11.12
C LEU A 169 -6.33 -7.33 12.51
N LYS A 170 -7.59 -7.42 12.92
CA LYS A 170 -8.08 -6.87 14.19
C LYS A 170 -8.80 -7.94 14.97
N ASP A 171 -8.69 -7.87 16.29
CA ASP A 171 -9.52 -8.64 17.21
C ASP A 171 -10.90 -7.97 17.34
N SER A 172 -11.96 -8.74 17.37
CA SER A 172 -13.33 -8.24 17.52
C SER A 172 -13.77 -8.39 18.96
N ASP A 173 -13.66 -7.33 19.72
CA ASP A 173 -14.08 -7.37 21.12
C ASP A 173 -15.55 -6.99 21.28
N ARG A 174 -16.25 -7.73 22.15
CA ARG A 174 -17.67 -7.45 22.40
C ARG A 174 -17.91 -6.17 23.21
N TYR A 175 -16.96 -5.83 24.08
CA TYR A 175 -17.12 -4.77 25.09
C TYR A 175 -15.99 -3.74 25.10
N THR A 176 -14.82 -4.10 24.56
CA THR A 176 -13.67 -3.21 24.43
C THR A 176 -13.56 -2.73 22.98
N ARG A 177 -12.48 -2.01 22.66
CA ARG A 177 -12.25 -1.53 21.30
C ARG A 177 -11.38 -2.54 20.57
N ASP A 178 -11.81 -2.93 19.37
CA ASP A 178 -11.07 -3.82 18.46
C ASP A 178 -9.55 -3.58 18.49
N GLU A 179 -8.79 -4.57 18.98
CA GLU A 179 -7.33 -4.49 19.04
C GLU A 179 -6.70 -4.73 17.65
N LEU A 180 -5.72 -3.91 17.26
CA LEU A 180 -4.96 -4.14 16.03
C LEU A 180 -3.87 -5.19 16.25
N ILE A 181 -4.12 -6.41 15.79
CA ILE A 181 -3.21 -7.56 15.84
C ILE A 181 -2.04 -7.38 14.86
N GLY A 182 -2.33 -6.96 13.62
CA GLY A 182 -1.33 -6.86 12.55
C GLY A 182 -1.79 -5.93 11.43
N GLU A 183 -0.84 -5.30 10.75
CA GLU A 183 -1.13 -4.38 9.65
C GLU A 183 -0.09 -4.52 8.53
N THR A 184 -0.53 -4.34 7.28
CA THR A 184 0.36 -4.13 6.15
C THR A 184 -0.21 -3.08 5.20
N VAL A 185 0.68 -2.38 4.50
CA VAL A 185 0.33 -1.37 3.50
C VAL A 185 0.98 -1.78 2.19
N ILE A 186 0.19 -1.81 1.14
CA ILE A 186 0.62 -2.22 -0.19
C ILE A 186 0.37 -1.07 -1.15
N GLU A 187 1.45 -0.54 -1.68
CA GLU A 187 1.39 0.43 -2.77
C GLU A 187 1.04 -0.27 -4.09
N LEU A 188 0.02 0.23 -4.77
CA LEU A 188 -0.44 -0.30 -6.06
C LEU A 188 0.28 0.36 -7.25
N ASN A 189 1.30 1.17 -6.98
CA ASN A 189 2.07 1.93 -7.98
C ASN A 189 2.76 1.02 -9.02
N ASP A 190 3.10 -0.22 -8.65
CA ASP A 190 3.84 -1.18 -9.49
C ASP A 190 2.97 -2.19 -10.25
N LEU A 191 1.65 -2.18 -10.07
CA LEU A 191 0.73 -3.17 -10.68
C LEU A 191 0.49 -2.97 -12.18
N ALA A 192 1.22 -2.06 -12.78
CA ALA A 192 0.85 -1.42 -14.03
C ALA A 192 1.81 -1.83 -15.16
N ARG A 193 2.18 -3.12 -15.24
CA ARG A 193 3.11 -3.66 -16.25
C ARG A 193 2.43 -4.53 -17.33
N GLY A 194 1.29 -4.11 -17.88
CA GLY A 194 0.88 -4.58 -19.22
C GLY A 194 -0.62 -4.70 -19.48
N PRO A 195 -1.09 -4.42 -20.71
CA PRO A 195 -2.45 -4.72 -21.13
C PRO A 195 -2.55 -6.21 -21.51
N THR A 196 -3.73 -6.79 -21.32
CA THR A 196 -4.05 -8.24 -21.38
C THR A 196 -3.39 -9.06 -20.26
N GLU A 197 -4.22 -9.52 -19.31
CA GLU A 197 -3.88 -10.50 -18.25
C GLU A 197 -3.16 -9.97 -16.98
N LEU A 198 -3.57 -8.78 -16.48
CA LEU A 198 -3.19 -8.34 -15.13
C LEU A 198 -4.08 -9.03 -14.07
N GLN A 199 -3.79 -10.28 -13.76
CA GLN A 199 -3.99 -10.82 -12.43
C GLN A 199 -2.64 -10.76 -11.70
N THR A 200 -2.38 -9.68 -10.98
CA THR A 200 -1.31 -9.75 -9.98
C THR A 200 -1.88 -10.43 -8.74
N ILE A 201 -1.89 -11.76 -8.75
CA ILE A 201 -2.10 -12.56 -7.55
C ILE A 201 -0.83 -12.43 -6.73
N ARG A 202 -0.84 -11.54 -5.74
CA ARG A 202 0.23 -11.49 -4.75
C ARG A 202 -0.31 -11.94 -3.43
N ARG A 203 0.37 -12.93 -2.87
CA ARG A 203 0.13 -13.39 -1.50
C ARG A 203 0.94 -12.51 -0.57
N TYR A 204 0.23 -11.85 0.34
CA TYR A 204 0.83 -11.13 1.44
C TYR A 204 0.48 -11.85 2.73
N SER A 205 1.43 -11.86 3.64
CA SER A 205 1.24 -12.34 5.00
C SER A 205 1.15 -11.12 5.90
N VAL A 206 -0.03 -10.91 6.51
CA VAL A 206 -0.15 -9.95 7.61
C VAL A 206 0.29 -10.66 8.87
N CYS A 207 1.41 -10.22 9.44
CA CYS A 207 1.97 -10.80 10.66
C CYS A 207 1.44 -10.07 11.89
N THR A 208 1.41 -10.77 13.00
CA THR A 208 1.03 -10.16 14.28
C THR A 208 2.18 -9.30 14.82
N LYS A 209 1.85 -8.30 15.64
CA LYS A 209 2.85 -7.42 16.25
C LYS A 209 3.70 -8.13 17.31
N ASP A 210 3.05 -9.01 18.07
CA ASP A 210 3.65 -9.64 19.24
C ASP A 210 4.33 -10.99 18.92
N PHE A 211 4.08 -11.58 17.73
CA PHE A 211 4.67 -12.85 17.32
C PHE A 211 5.37 -12.78 15.96
N PRO A 212 6.44 -13.57 15.74
CA PRO A 212 7.06 -13.70 14.43
C PRO A 212 6.09 -14.19 13.36
N CYS A 213 6.28 -13.77 12.11
CA CYS A 213 5.49 -14.23 10.95
C CYS A 213 5.51 -15.75 10.73
N SER A 214 6.52 -16.46 11.26
CA SER A 214 6.59 -17.92 11.22
C SER A 214 5.60 -18.60 12.18
N THR A 215 5.09 -17.87 13.16
CA THR A 215 4.21 -18.38 14.22
C THR A 215 2.75 -18.09 13.91
N ALA A 216 2.42 -16.87 13.46
CA ALA A 216 1.07 -16.48 13.11
C ALA A 216 1.04 -15.49 11.93
N ARG A 217 0.20 -15.76 10.93
CA ARG A 217 0.01 -14.89 9.77
C ARG A 217 -1.32 -15.13 9.05
N GLN A 218 -1.90 -14.05 8.54
CA GLN A 218 -3.04 -14.11 7.62
C GLN A 218 -2.54 -14.06 6.17
N ASN A 219 -2.87 -15.06 5.36
CA ASN A 219 -2.62 -15.02 3.93
C ASN A 219 -3.73 -14.26 3.21
N ILE A 220 -3.32 -13.29 2.39
CA ILE A 220 -4.23 -12.42 1.64
C ILE A 220 -3.78 -12.36 0.20
N GLU A 221 -4.75 -12.49 -0.69
CA GLU A 221 -4.60 -12.30 -2.12
C GLU A 221 -5.39 -11.06 -2.51
N TYR A 222 -4.82 -10.19 -3.35
CA TYR A 222 -5.62 -9.17 -4.02
C TYR A 222 -5.54 -9.37 -5.53
N THR A 223 -6.54 -8.87 -6.23
CA THR A 223 -6.58 -8.80 -7.68
C THR A 223 -6.96 -7.39 -8.08
N TYR A 224 -6.21 -6.84 -9.02
CA TYR A 224 -6.51 -5.56 -9.65
C TYR A 224 -6.61 -5.76 -11.15
N THR A 225 -7.83 -5.71 -11.68
CA THR A 225 -8.08 -5.94 -13.11
C THR A 225 -8.34 -4.62 -13.81
N ALA A 226 -7.38 -4.18 -14.62
CA ALA A 226 -7.53 -2.94 -15.40
C ALA A 226 -8.72 -3.05 -16.38
N LEU A 227 -9.48 -1.95 -16.54
CA LEU A 227 -10.66 -1.89 -17.40
C LEU A 227 -10.32 -2.01 -18.87
#